data_AF-A0A6C0KVB7-F1
#
_entry.id   AF-A0A6C0KVB7-F1
#
_cell.length_a   1.000
_cell.length_b   1.000
_cell.length_c   1.000
_cell.angle_alpha   90.00
_cell.angle_beta   90.00
_cell.angle_gamma   90.00
#
_symmetry.space_group_name_H-M   'P 1'
#
loop_
_entity.id
_entity.type
_entity.pdbx_description
1 polymer ?
#
loop_
_entity_poly.entity_id
_entity_poly.type
_entity_poly.pdbx_seq_one_letter_code
_entity_poly.pdbx_strand_id
1 'polypeptide(L)'
;MATERSLLQTCKEFINANKLTELQEFYAGLHEYEFTPAPDWPNLYQKIYLHACLKKRHEIANWLTTLFSRFDPITQIAFRHVFSYGRHLLKN
;
A
#
# COMPACT_ATOMS: atom_id res chain seq x y z
N MET A 1 -7.53 15.84 -11.99
CA MET A 1 -6.52 15.65 -10.92
C MET A 1 -6.86 14.35 -10.21
N ALA A 2 -5.91 13.41 -10.10
CA ALA A 2 -6.13 12.19 -9.33
C ALA A 2 -6.24 12.57 -7.85
N THR A 3 -7.32 12.14 -7.21
CA THR A 3 -7.53 12.33 -5.76
C THR A 3 -6.99 11.11 -5.00
N GLU A 4 -6.66 11.25 -3.72
CA GLU A 4 -6.25 10.11 -2.87
C GLU A 4 -7.24 8.94 -2.97
N ARG A 5 -8.54 9.24 -3.02
CA ARG A 5 -9.59 8.24 -3.19
C ARG A 5 -9.46 7.46 -4.50
N SER A 6 -9.16 8.13 -5.60
CA SER A 6 -8.96 7.46 -6.89
C SER A 6 -7.71 6.59 -6.89
N LEU A 7 -6.60 7.06 -6.29
CA LEU A 7 -5.38 6.26 -6.16
C LEU A 7 -5.63 4.98 -5.34
N LEU A 8 -6.30 5.11 -4.20
CA LEU A 8 -6.67 3.98 -3.37
C LEU A 8 -7.56 2.98 -4.12
N GLN A 9 -8.53 3.47 -4.87
CA GLN A 9 -9.45 2.63 -5.63
C GLN A 9 -8.69 1.81 -6.70
N THR A 10 -7.82 2.46 -7.47
CA THR A 10 -6.96 1.80 -8.46
C THR A 10 -6.07 0.73 -7.84
N CYS A 11 -5.40 1.04 -6.72
CA CYS A 11 -4.60 0.05 -6.00
C CYS A 11 -5.44 -1.15 -5.53
N LYS A 12 -6.65 -0.91 -5.02
CA LYS A 12 -7.56 -1.98 -4.60
C LYS A 12 -8.00 -2.86 -5.77
N GLU A 13 -8.21 -2.29 -6.96
CA GLU A 13 -8.54 -3.04 -8.17
C GLU A 13 -7.41 -3.99 -8.57
N PHE A 14 -6.17 -3.52 -8.59
CA PHE A 14 -5.00 -4.38 -8.85
C PHE A 14 -4.87 -5.49 -7.79
N ILE A 15 -5.06 -5.18 -6.51
CA ILE A 15 -5.04 -6.18 -5.43
C ILE A 15 -6.15 -7.23 -5.62
N ASN A 16 -7.37 -6.79 -5.90
CA ASN A 16 -8.50 -7.70 -6.09
C ASN A 16 -8.25 -8.63 -7.28
N ALA A 17 -7.65 -8.12 -8.36
CA ALA A 17 -7.27 -8.87 -9.54
C ALA A 17 -5.96 -9.68 -9.39
N ASN A 18 -5.26 -9.59 -8.26
CA ASN A 18 -3.94 -10.19 -8.03
C ASN A 18 -2.86 -9.77 -9.05
N LYS A 19 -2.90 -8.50 -9.46
CA LYS A 19 -2.02 -7.90 -10.47
C LYS A 19 -0.85 -7.19 -9.79
N LEU A 20 0.13 -7.97 -9.33
CA LEU A 20 1.29 -7.43 -8.60
C LEU A 20 2.14 -6.51 -9.50
N THR A 21 2.44 -6.94 -10.72
CA THR A 21 3.30 -6.19 -11.66
C THR A 21 2.68 -4.83 -11.98
N GLU A 22 1.39 -4.79 -12.31
CA GLU A 22 0.71 -3.53 -12.62
C GLU A 22 0.62 -2.60 -11.40
N LEU A 23 0.48 -3.17 -10.19
CA LEU A 23 0.54 -2.37 -8.95
C LEU A 23 1.93 -1.78 -8.72
N GLN A 24 3.00 -2.52 -9.02
CA GLN A 24 4.39 -2.06 -8.92
C GLN A 24 4.67 -0.94 -9.91
N GLU A 25 4.28 -1.12 -11.17
CA GLU A 25 4.41 -0.11 -12.23
C GLU A 25 3.64 1.15 -11.88
N PHE A 26 2.38 1.00 -11.42
CA PHE A 26 1.58 2.12 -10.96
C PHE A 26 2.26 2.88 -9.82
N TYR A 27 2.71 2.19 -8.78
CA TYR A 27 3.39 2.79 -7.64
C TYR A 27 4.68 3.53 -8.04
N ALA A 28 5.48 2.94 -8.94
CA ALA A 28 6.69 3.58 -9.46
C ALA A 28 6.35 4.88 -10.20
N GLY A 29 5.32 4.86 -11.05
CA GLY A 29 4.85 6.04 -11.76
C GLY A 29 4.37 7.16 -10.83
N LEU A 30 3.80 6.84 -9.66
CA LEU A 30 3.37 7.87 -8.68
C LEU A 30 4.54 8.73 -8.17
N HIS A 31 5.76 8.22 -8.14
CA HIS A 31 6.94 8.99 -7.75
C HIS A 31 7.37 10.02 -8.81
N GLU A 32 6.93 9.86 -10.06
CA GLU A 32 7.23 10.77 -11.16
C GLU A 32 6.24 11.94 -11.25
N TYR A 33 5.10 11.86 -10.54
CA TYR A 33 4.09 12.90 -10.52
C TYR A 33 4.21 13.81 -9.29
N GLU A 34 4.25 15.12 -9.52
CA GLU A 34 4.07 16.11 -8.45
C GLU A 34 2.59 16.29 -8.13
N PHE A 35 2.18 15.81 -6.95
CA PHE A 35 0.83 16.03 -6.43
C PHE A 35 0.78 17.33 -5.61
N THR A 36 -0.21 18.18 -5.89
CA THR A 36 -0.45 19.40 -5.11
C THR A 36 -1.92 19.47 -4.66
N PRO A 37 -2.22 19.32 -3.34
CA PRO A 37 -1.29 18.97 -2.26
C PRO A 37 -0.82 17.51 -2.37
N ALA A 38 0.31 17.20 -1.74
CA ALA A 38 0.80 15.82 -1.65
C ALA A 38 -0.21 14.94 -0.88
N PRO A 39 -0.54 13.73 -1.36
CA PRO A 39 -1.34 12.78 -0.62
C PRO A 39 -0.66 12.39 0.70
N ASP A 40 -1.46 11.97 1.67
CA ASP A 40 -0.97 11.29 2.86
C ASP A 40 -0.50 9.87 2.48
N TRP A 41 0.74 9.79 2.00
CA TRP A 41 1.36 8.54 1.54
C TRP A 41 1.37 7.45 2.62
N PRO A 42 1.71 7.74 3.90
CA PRO A 42 1.61 6.74 4.97
C PRO A 42 0.21 6.15 5.14
N ASN A 43 -0.83 6.98 5.13
CA ASN A 43 -2.21 6.54 5.27
C ASN A 43 -2.69 5.74 4.05
N LEU A 44 -2.35 6.18 2.84
CA LEU A 44 -2.61 5.43 1.62
C LEU A 44 -1.95 4.04 1.67
N TYR A 45 -0.67 4.00 2.04
CA TYR A 45 0.09 2.75 2.21
C TYR A 45 -0.59 1.81 3.23
N GLN A 46 -0.97 2.31 4.41
CA GLN A 46 -1.67 1.53 5.43
C GLN A 46 -2.94 0.87 4.87
N LYS A 47 -3.78 1.64 4.17
CA LYS A 47 -5.04 1.14 3.59
C LYS A 47 -4.80 0.07 2.53
N ILE A 48 -3.79 0.25 1.68
CA ILE A 48 -3.42 -0.70 0.62
C ILE A 48 -2.90 -2.01 1.23
N TYR A 49 -1.98 -1.92 2.20
CA TYR A 49 -1.42 -3.10 2.88
C TYR A 49 -2.51 -3.92 3.58
N LEU A 50 -3.37 -3.28 4.37
CA LEU A 50 -4.46 -3.99 5.05
C LEU A 50 -5.43 -4.64 4.07
N HIS A 51 -5.73 -3.99 2.94
CA HIS A 51 -6.58 -4.57 1.90
C HIS A 51 -5.93 -5.79 1.23
N ALA A 52 -4.63 -5.74 0.95
CA ALA A 52 -3.89 -6.91 0.43
C ALA A 52 -3.91 -8.08 1.42
N CYS A 53 -3.73 -7.81 2.72
CA CYS A 53 -3.84 -8.82 3.77
C CYS A 53 -5.25 -9.43 3.85
N LEU A 54 -6.28 -8.60 3.85
CA LEU A 54 -7.69 -9.03 3.90
C LEU A 54 -8.05 -9.90 2.68
N LYS A 55 -7.50 -9.60 1.51
CA LYS A 55 -7.73 -10.35 0.26
C LYS A 55 -6.78 -11.53 0.08
N LYS A 56 -5.99 -11.90 1.09
CA LYS A 56 -5.06 -13.03 1.06
C LYS A 56 -4.03 -12.95 -0.08
N ARG A 57 -3.67 -11.74 -0.49
CA ARG A 57 -2.66 -11.53 -1.55
C ARG A 57 -1.27 -11.51 -0.92
N HIS A 58 -0.76 -12.70 -0.59
CA HIS A 58 0.51 -12.86 0.13
C HIS A 58 1.70 -12.20 -0.57
N GLU A 59 1.82 -12.38 -1.89
CA GLU A 59 2.91 -11.78 -2.68
C GLU A 59 2.87 -10.24 -2.65
N ILE A 60 1.68 -9.67 -2.82
CA ILE A 60 1.48 -8.21 -2.74
C ILE A 60 1.77 -7.70 -1.34
N ALA A 61 1.28 -8.37 -0.29
CA ALA A 61 1.56 -7.97 1.10
C ALA A 61 3.07 -8.05 1.44
N ASN A 62 3.76 -9.07 0.93
CA ASN A 62 5.21 -9.21 1.09
C ASN A 62 5.95 -8.08 0.38
N TRP A 63 5.60 -7.78 -0.87
CA TRP A 63 6.19 -6.66 -1.60
C TRP A 63 5.97 -5.32 -0.88
N LEU A 64 4.75 -5.03 -0.42
CA LEU A 64 4.47 -3.82 0.35
C LEU A 64 5.35 -3.74 1.61
N THR A 65 5.54 -4.85 2.32
CA THR A 65 6.45 -4.91 3.48
C THR A 65 7.89 -4.51 3.14
N THR A 66 8.37 -4.80 1.92
CA THR A 66 9.68 -4.34 1.46
C THR A 66 9.75 -2.83 1.18
N LEU A 67 8.62 -2.20 0.87
CA LEU A 67 8.55 -0.74 0.71
C LEU A 67 8.57 -0.04 2.07
N PHE A 68 7.91 -0.63 3.07
CA PHE A 68 7.83 -0.06 4.41
C PHE A 68 9.20 0.13 5.08
N SER A 69 10.17 -0.75 4.82
CA SER A 69 11.52 -0.59 5.35
C SER A 69 12.25 0.65 4.83
N ARG A 70 11.73 1.27 3.76
CA ARG A 70 12.27 2.50 3.15
C ARG A 70 11.63 3.78 3.71
N PHE A 71 10.58 3.66 4.53
CA PHE A 71 9.91 4.82 5.12
C PHE A 71 10.81 5.44 6.19
N ASP A 72 10.59 6.70 6.54
CA ASP A 72 11.35 7.32 7.63
C ASP A 72 11.08 6.61 8.98
N PRO A 73 12.01 6.69 9.95
CA PRO A 73 11.87 5.98 11.21
C PRO A 73 10.61 6.33 12.01
N ILE A 74 10.12 7.57 11.95
CA ILE A 74 8.93 8.00 12.69
C ILE A 74 7.70 7.29 12.12
N THR A 75 7.56 7.28 10.80
CA THR A 75 6.48 6.55 10.12
C THR A 75 6.59 5.04 10.38
N GLN A 76 7.80 4.48 10.37
CA GLN A 76 7.98 3.06 10.68
C GLN A 76 7.50 2.69 12.10
N ILE A 77 7.77 3.54 13.09
CA ILE A 77 7.30 3.33 14.46
C ILE A 77 5.77 3.45 14.51
N ALA A 78 5.22 4.51 13.93
CA ALA A 78 3.79 4.79 13.96
C ALA A 78 2.96 3.63 13.39
N PHE A 79 3.39 3.03 12.28
CA PHE A 79 2.61 2.00 11.57
C PHE A 79 3.04 0.56 11.87
N ARG A 80 3.99 0.32 12.79
CA ARG A 80 4.46 -1.04 13.13
C ARG A 80 3.33 -1.98 13.56
N HIS A 81 2.34 -1.45 14.30
CA HIS A 81 1.19 -2.20 14.78
C HIS A 81 0.32 -2.77 13.64
N VAL A 82 0.28 -2.07 12.50
CA VAL A 82 -0.49 -2.46 11.30
C VAL A 82 0.02 -3.79 10.74
N PHE A 83 1.33 -4.04 10.78
CA PHE A 83 1.90 -5.32 10.32
C PHE A 83 1.44 -6.49 11.18
N SER A 84 1.34 -6.29 12.49
CA SER A 84 0.84 -7.32 13.40
C SER A 84 -0.59 -7.70 13.05
N TYR A 85 -1.45 -6.69 12.86
CA TYR A 85 -2.84 -6.89 12.48
C TYR A 85 -2.98 -7.50 11.07
N GLY A 86 -2.23 -7.00 10.08
CA GLY A 86 -2.23 -7.54 8.72
C GLY A 86 -1.79 -9.00 8.65
N ARG A 87 -0.81 -9.41 9.46
CA ARG A 87 -0.42 -10.83 9.57
C ARG A 87 -1.54 -11.70 10.13
N HIS A 88 -2.32 -11.19 11.08
CA HIS A 88 -3.50 -11.90 11.58
C HIS A 88 -4.55 -12.06 10.47
N LEU A 89 -4.83 -10.98 9.71
CA LEU A 89 -5.72 -11.01 8.55
C LEU A 89 -5.28 -11.99 7.47
N LEU A 90 -3.96 -12.18 7.25
CA LEU A 90 -3.45 -13.16 6.28
C LEU A 90 -3.69 -14.61 6.72
N LYS A 91 -3.85 -14.89 8.02
CA LYS A 91 -4.02 -16.25 8.56
C LYS A 91 -5.47 -16.74 8.62
N ASN A 92 -6.43 -15.85 8.89
CA ASN A 92 -7.86 -16.18 9.04
C ASN A 92 -8.63 -16.11 7.74
#